data_AF-A0A937QXB9-F1
#
_entry.id   AF-A0A937QXB9-F1
#
_cell.length_a   1.000
_cell.length_b   1.000
_cell.length_c   1.000
_cell.angle_alpha   90.00
_cell.angle_beta   90.00
_cell.angle_gamma   90.00
#
_symmetry.space_group_name_H-M   'P 1'
#
loop_
_entity.id
_entity.type
_entity.pdbx_description
1 polymer ?
#
loop_
_entity_poly.entity_id
_entity_poly.type
_entity_poly.pdbx_seq_one_letter_code
_entity_poly.pdbx_strand_id
1 'polypeptide(L)' 'METIFWWIRQIILSLAGCFFLIFGIHVLMAAYQLEDPGYFVMTFFASNFMILISATLLLGFVFRMVRAFKRSKDNQE' A
#
# COMPACT_ATOMS: atom_id res chain seq x y z
N MET A 1 -13.93 23.22 0.17
CA MET A 1 -14.06 22.06 1.09
C MET A 1 -13.78 20.72 0.40
N GLU A 2 -14.15 20.52 -0.87
CA GLU A 2 -13.95 19.24 -1.58
C GLU A 2 -12.48 18.82 -1.76
N THR A 3 -11.57 19.78 -1.96
CA THR A 3 -10.11 19.52 -2.08
C THR A 3 -9.49 19.00 -0.80
N ILE A 4 -9.95 19.48 0.37
CA ILE A 4 -9.48 19.03 1.69
C ILE A 4 -9.94 17.59 1.93
N PHE A 5 -11.20 17.27 1.63
CA PHE A 5 -11.72 15.90 1.76
C PHE A 5 -10.97 14.91 0.86
N TRP A 6 -10.60 15.34 -0.36
CA TRP A 6 -9.80 14.55 -1.28
C TRP A 6 -8.38 14.28 -0.74
N TRP A 7 -7.74 15.29 -0.15
CA TRP A 7 -6.42 15.18 0.48
C TRP A 7 -6.44 14.29 1.73
N ILE A 8 -7.42 14.45 2.61
CA ILE A 8 -7.60 13.59 3.81
C ILE A 8 -7.78 12.15 3.39
N ARG A 9 -8.63 11.89 2.38
CA ARG A 9 -8.81 10.54 1.84
C ARG A 9 -7.48 9.98 1.33
N GLN A 10 -6.70 10.77 0.59
CA GLN A 10 -5.40 10.32 0.09
C GLN A 10 -4.41 10.00 1.21
N ILE A 11 -4.37 10.79 2.28
CA ILE A 11 -3.54 10.55 3.47
C ILE A 11 -3.96 9.25 4.17
N ILE A 12 -5.25 9.08 4.45
CA ILE A 12 -5.79 7.87 5.11
C ILE A 12 -5.47 6.63 4.29
N LEU A 13 -5.70 6.70 2.97
CA LEU A 13 -5.45 5.58 2.06
C LEU A 13 -3.95 5.24 1.98
N SER A 14 -3.08 6.24 1.93
CA SER A 14 -1.63 6.02 1.95
C SER A 14 -1.17 5.43 3.28
N LEU A 15 -1.71 5.91 4.41
CA LEU A 15 -1.39 5.41 5.74
C LEU A 15 -1.85 3.95 5.90
N ALA A 16 -3.06 3.63 5.43
CA ALA A 16 -3.58 2.27 5.40
C ALA A 16 -2.72 1.35 4.53
N GLY A 17 -2.27 1.83 3.35
CA GLY A 17 -1.35 1.09 2.48
C GLY A 17 -0.02 0.78 3.15
N CYS A 18 0.59 1.76 3.83
CA CYS A 18 1.81 1.56 4.60
C CYS A 18 1.60 0.56 5.76
N PHE A 19 0.49 0.67 6.48
CA PHE A 19 0.16 -0.25 7.57
C PHE A 19 0.03 -1.69 7.08
N PHE A 20 -0.73 -1.92 6.00
CA PHE A 20 -0.88 -3.24 5.40
C PHE A 20 0.42 -3.79 4.83
N LEU A 21 1.31 -2.94 4.30
CA LEU A 21 2.62 -3.36 3.82
C LEU A 21 3.49 -3.88 4.98
N ILE A 22 3.57 -3.14 6.08
CA ILE A 22 4.32 -3.54 7.28
C ILE A 22 3.71 -4.82 7.87
N PHE A 23 2.38 -4.90 7.94
CA PHE A 23 1.67 -6.10 8.39
C PHE A 23 2.00 -7.31 7.50
N GLY A 24 2.02 -7.13 6.18
CA GLY A 24 2.43 -8.17 5.24
C GLY A 24 3.84 -8.70 5.54
N ILE A 25 4.81 -7.81 5.77
CA ILE A 25 6.18 -8.18 6.16
C ILE A 25 6.19 -8.93 7.50
N HIS A 26 5.38 -8.51 8.46
CA HIS A 26 5.27 -9.19 9.75
C HIS A 26 4.75 -10.62 9.60
N VAL A 27 3.73 -10.83 8.76
CA VAL A 27 3.21 -12.16 8.42
C VAL A 27 4.26 -12.99 7.66
N LEU A 28 5.08 -12.35 6.82
CA LEU A 28 6.20 -13.03 6.15
C LEU A 28 7.19 -13.60 7.16
N MET A 29 7.54 -12.78 8.14
CA MET A 29 8.46 -13.15 9.21
C MET A 29 7.89 -14.28 10.08
N ALA A 30 6.60 -14.25 10.36
CA ALA A 30 5.89 -15.34 11.03
C ALA A 30 5.94 -16.63 10.19
N ALA A 31 5.73 -16.54 8.86
CA ALA A 31 5.83 -17.69 7.97
C ALA A 31 7.19 -18.39 8.09
N TYR A 32 8.29 -17.64 8.17
CA TYR A 32 9.63 -18.20 8.33
C TYR A 32 9.87 -18.94 9.67
N GLN A 33 9.03 -18.72 10.68
CA GLN A 33 9.11 -19.43 11.96
C GLN A 33 8.29 -20.72 11.97
N LEU A 34 7.49 -21.00 10.95
CA LEU A 34 6.71 -22.23 10.87
C LEU A 34 7.60 -23.40 10.42
N GLU A 35 7.67 -24.44 11.25
CA GLU A 35 8.35 -25.70 10.92
C GLU A 35 7.56 -26.58 9.96
N ASP A 36 6.22 -26.41 9.90
CA ASP A 36 5.39 -27.24 9.03
C ASP A 36 5.36 -26.70 7.58
N PRO A 37 5.79 -27.48 6.59
CA PRO A 37 5.95 -27.01 5.21
C PRO A 37 4.64 -26.62 4.54
N GLY A 38 3.50 -27.20 4.93
CA GLY A 38 2.21 -26.84 4.36
C GLY A 38 1.76 -25.45 4.79
N TYR A 39 1.83 -25.19 6.10
CA TYR A 39 1.47 -23.89 6.66
C TYR A 39 2.50 -22.81 6.31
N PHE A 40 3.78 -23.16 6.10
CA PHE A 40 4.79 -22.25 5.57
C PHE A 40 4.38 -21.68 4.22
N VAL A 41 4.09 -22.53 3.23
CA VAL A 41 3.74 -22.09 1.87
C VAL A 41 2.45 -21.26 1.88
N MET A 42 1.45 -21.66 2.66
CA MET A 42 0.18 -20.93 2.77
C MET A 42 0.39 -19.52 3.33
N THR A 43 1.11 -19.40 4.46
CA THR A 43 1.38 -18.12 5.12
C THR A 43 2.30 -17.24 4.29
N PHE A 44 3.34 -17.83 3.67
CA PHE A 44 4.25 -17.13 2.78
C PHE A 44 3.52 -16.55 1.58
N PHE A 45 2.67 -17.34 0.91
CA PHE A 45 1.93 -16.87 -0.25
C PHE A 45 0.92 -15.79 0.12
N ALA A 46 0.20 -15.95 1.24
CA ALA A 46 -0.72 -14.96 1.76
C ALA A 46 -0.03 -13.63 2.08
N SER A 47 1.15 -13.69 2.74
CA SER A 47 1.97 -12.52 3.02
C SER A 47 2.42 -11.81 1.73
N ASN A 48 2.94 -12.55 0.75
CA ASN A 48 3.35 -11.97 -0.53
C ASN A 48 2.18 -11.28 -1.23
N PHE A 49 0.99 -11.88 -1.21
CA PHE A 49 -0.21 -11.26 -1.76
C PHE A 49 -0.59 -9.97 -1.05
N MET A 50 -0.53 -9.94 0.30
CA MET A 50 -0.74 -8.74 1.09
C MET A 50 0.27 -7.64 0.74
N ILE A 51 1.55 -7.98 0.61
CA ILE A 51 2.60 -7.03 0.22
C ILE A 51 2.35 -6.47 -1.17
N LEU A 52 2.04 -7.33 -2.16
CA LEU A 52 1.78 -6.92 -3.55
C LEU A 52 0.55 -6.02 -3.68
N ILE A 53 -0.56 -6.35 -3.01
CA ILE A 53 -1.76 -5.50 -3.00
C ILE A 53 -1.42 -4.15 -2.36
N SER A 54 -0.73 -4.15 -1.22
CA SER A 54 -0.35 -2.93 -0.52
C SER A 54 0.57 -2.04 -1.35
N ALA A 55 1.57 -2.63 -2.00
CA ALA A 55 2.48 -1.93 -2.90
C ALA A 55 1.73 -1.34 -4.11
N THR A 56 0.78 -2.09 -4.68
CA THR A 56 -0.06 -1.61 -5.80
C THR A 56 -0.96 -0.46 -5.37
N LEU A 57 -1.56 -0.53 -4.18
CA LEU A 57 -2.35 0.56 -3.62
C LEU A 57 -1.49 1.82 -3.40
N LEU A 58 -0.31 1.67 -2.78
CA LEU A 58 0.65 2.76 -2.59
C LEU A 58 1.06 3.38 -3.93
N LEU A 59 1.40 2.56 -4.93
CA LEU A 59 1.70 3.04 -6.28
C LEU A 59 0.52 3.82 -6.88
N GLY A 60 -0.71 3.33 -6.72
CA GLY A 60 -1.92 4.03 -7.13
C GLY A 60 -2.07 5.40 -6.46
N PHE A 61 -1.77 5.51 -5.16
CA PHE A 61 -1.80 6.78 -4.43
C PHE A 61 -0.70 7.74 -4.88
N VAL A 62 0.52 7.25 -5.08
CA VAL A 62 1.64 8.05 -5.61
C VAL A 62 1.29 8.57 -7.00
N PHE A 63 0.78 7.72 -7.89
CA PHE A 63 0.40 8.11 -9.25
C PHE A 63 -0.71 9.18 -9.25
N ARG A 64 -1.71 9.01 -8.37
CA ARG A 64 -2.79 9.99 -8.19
C ARG A 64 -2.27 11.32 -7.64
N MET A 65 -1.29 11.29 -6.73
CA MET A 65 -0.65 12.49 -6.18
C MET A 65 0.18 13.23 -7.23
N VAL A 66 1.00 12.51 -7.99
CA VAL A 66 1.82 13.07 -9.09
C VAL A 66 0.94 13.69 -10.17
N ARG A 67 -0.16 13.02 -10.56
CA ARG A 67 -1.11 13.57 -11.55
C ARG A 67 -1.78 14.85 -11.06
N ALA A 68 -2.13 14.95 -9.78
CA ALA A 68 -2.66 16.17 -9.20
C ALA A 68 -1.63 17.31 -9.19
N PHE A 69 -0.38 17.00 -8.83
CA PHE A 69 0.72 17.98 -8.83
C PHE A 69 1.05 18.50 -10.23
N LYS A 70 1.05 17.61 -11.24
CA LYS A 70 1.29 17.99 -12.64
C LYS A 70 0.21 18.94 -13.16
N ARG A 71 -1.05 18.73 -12.76
CA ARG A 71 -2.18 19.60 -13.15
C ARG A 71 -2.11 20.99 -12.52
N SER A 72 -1.48 21.13 -11.36
CA SER A 72 -1.20 22.46 -10.77
C SER A 72 -0.07 23.21 -11.51
N LYS A 73 0.83 22.49 -12.19
CA LYS A 73 1.93 23.09 -12.95
C LYS A 73 1.51 23.59 -14.34
N ASP A 74 0.49 22.97 -14.92
CA ASP A 74 -0.08 23.28 -16.26
C ASP A 74 -0.95 24.55 -16.27
N ASN A 75 -1.51 24.98 -15.13
CA ASN A 75 -2.32 26.21 -15.03
C ASN A 75 -1.47 27.49 -14.82
N GLN A 76 -0.16 27.42 -15.01
CA GLN A 76 0.78 28.55 -14.88
C GLN A 76 1.50 28.90 -16.19
N GLU A 77 1.16 28.24 -17.31
CA GLU A 77 1.60 28.62 -18.67
C GLU A 77 0.51 29.39 -19.42
#